data_AF-A0A9Q3FKQ6-F1
#
_entry.id   AF-A0A9Q3FKQ6-F1
#
_cell.length_a   1.000
_cell.length_b   1.000
_cell.length_c   1.000
_cell.angle_alpha   90.00
_cell.angle_beta   90.00
_cell.angle_gamma   90.00
#
_symmetry.space_group_name_H-M   'P 1'
#
loop_
_entity.id
_entity.type
_entity.pdbx_description
1 polymer ?
#
loop_
_entity_poly.entity_id
_entity_poly.type
_entity_poly.pdbx_seq_one_letter_code
_entity_poly.pdbx_strand_id
1 'polypeptide(L)'
;MLSNDAWRYKIENAFENSFFDPDKDKPLTGFLKQVERLNALYPEMSQKMVHMKILKKCGGELEHALRSRCIEPCSTEEYINALEDIVTRTKIGITWKTLDMKGSNKPFIKKDK
;
A
#
# COMPACT_ATOMS: atom_id res chain seq x y z
N MET A 1 6.44 1.81 -35.12
CA MET A 1 5.92 2.70 -34.07
C MET A 1 5.25 1.97 -32.89
N LEU A 2 5.16 0.63 -32.87
CA LEU A 2 4.43 -0.12 -31.82
C LEU A 2 5.18 -0.33 -30.49
N SER A 3 6.48 -0.05 -30.45
CA SER A 3 7.32 -0.42 -29.29
C SER A 3 7.07 0.44 -28.05
N ASN A 4 6.62 1.70 -28.23
CA ASN A 4 6.38 2.61 -27.09
C ASN A 4 5.00 2.36 -26.45
N ASP A 5 3.99 2.05 -27.25
CA ASP A 5 2.62 1.81 -26.76
C ASP A 5 2.49 0.52 -25.96
N ALA A 6 3.15 -0.56 -26.40
CA ALA A 6 3.17 -1.82 -25.66
C ALA A 6 3.86 -1.67 -24.28
N TRP A 7 4.93 -0.87 -24.21
CA TRP A 7 5.61 -0.57 -22.95
C TRP A 7 4.72 0.29 -22.03
N ARG A 8 4.11 1.37 -22.55
CA ARG A 8 3.19 2.21 -21.77
C ARG A 8 2.04 1.39 -21.20
N TYR A 9 1.39 0.59 -22.04
CA TYR A 9 0.30 -0.30 -21.62
C TYR A 9 0.73 -1.25 -20.50
N LYS A 10 1.95 -1.80 -20.59
CA LYS A 10 2.51 -2.66 -19.53
C LYS A 10 2.67 -1.91 -18.20
N ILE A 11 3.18 -0.68 -18.22
CA ILE A 11 3.37 0.13 -17.01
C ILE A 11 2.02 0.59 -16.44
N GLU A 12 1.08 1.01 -17.28
CA GLU A 12 -0.29 1.36 -16.87
C GLU A 12 -0.97 0.17 -16.20
N ASN A 13 -0.95 -1.00 -16.84
CA ASN A 13 -1.56 -2.19 -16.27
C ASN A 13 -0.86 -2.63 -14.97
N ALA A 14 0.47 -2.43 -14.88
CA ALA A 14 1.22 -2.70 -13.64
C ALA A 14 0.86 -1.72 -12.52
N PHE A 15 0.57 -0.45 -12.81
CA PHE A 15 0.06 0.50 -11.84
C PHE A 15 -1.38 0.17 -11.44
N GLU A 16 -2.24 -0.13 -12.43
CA GLU A 16 -3.67 -0.35 -12.19
C GLU A 16 -3.93 -1.55 -11.28
N ASN A 17 -3.22 -2.66 -11.50
CA ASN A 17 -3.35 -3.88 -10.70
C ASN A 17 -2.55 -3.88 -9.39
N SER A 18 -1.78 -2.83 -9.11
CA SER A 18 -0.93 -2.75 -7.93
C SER A 18 -1.65 -2.08 -6.77
N PHE A 19 -2.55 -2.84 -6.13
CA PHE A 19 -3.12 -2.47 -4.84
C PHE A 19 -2.07 -2.63 -3.74
N PHE A 20 -2.11 -1.74 -2.76
CA PHE A 20 -1.20 -1.81 -1.61
C PHE A 20 -1.74 -2.81 -0.59
N ASP A 21 -0.95 -3.83 -0.26
CA ASP A 21 -1.28 -4.84 0.74
C ASP A 21 -0.39 -4.65 1.98
N PRO A 22 -0.92 -4.17 3.12
CA PRO A 22 -0.13 -3.90 4.32
C PRO A 22 0.48 -5.17 4.95
N ASP A 23 0.00 -6.37 4.62
CA ASP A 23 0.59 -7.63 5.08
C ASP A 23 1.82 -8.06 4.26
N LYS A 24 1.93 -7.60 3.01
CA LYS A 24 2.95 -8.07 2.06
C LYS A 24 3.93 -6.98 1.63
N ASP A 25 3.45 -5.74 1.56
CA ASP A 25 4.18 -4.61 1.02
C ASP A 25 4.82 -3.76 2.12
N LYS A 26 6.04 -3.31 1.87
CA LYS A 26 6.68 -2.26 2.68
C LYS A 26 6.18 -0.90 2.20
N PRO A 27 5.60 -0.06 3.08
CA PRO A 27 5.07 1.27 2.72
C PRO A 27 5.99 2.11 1.84
N LEU A 28 7.22 2.37 2.28
CA LEU A 28 8.21 3.15 1.55
C LEU A 28 8.47 2.60 0.14
N THR A 29 8.80 1.30 0.03
CA THR A 29 9.14 0.67 -1.25
C THR A 29 7.93 0.59 -2.18
N GLY A 30 6.76 0.26 -1.64
CA GLY A 30 5.51 0.21 -2.40
C GLY A 30 5.12 1.57 -2.96
N PHE A 31 5.24 2.62 -2.14
CA PHE A 31 4.94 3.99 -2.53
C PHE A 31 5.88 4.48 -3.63
N LEU A 32 7.20 4.39 -3.42
CA LEU A 32 8.21 4.85 -4.38
C LEU A 32 8.08 4.14 -5.74
N LYS A 33 7.76 2.85 -5.74
CA LYS A 33 7.52 2.09 -6.98
C LYS A 33 6.32 2.62 -7.77
N GLN A 34 5.26 3.06 -7.10
CA GLN A 34 4.13 3.69 -7.79
C GLN A 34 4.48 5.09 -8.30
N VAL A 35 5.26 5.87 -7.54
CA VAL A 35 5.76 7.17 -7.98
C VAL A 35 6.57 7.01 -9.26
N GLU A 36 7.49 6.05 -9.32
CA GLU A 36 8.31 5.77 -10.51
C GLU A 36 7.44 5.43 -11.74
N ARG A 37 6.44 4.57 -11.57
CA ARG A 37 5.50 4.21 -12.64
C ARG A 37 4.71 5.42 -13.14
N LEU A 38 4.21 6.26 -12.24
CA LEU A 38 3.46 7.45 -12.61
C LEU A 38 4.34 8.50 -13.29
N ASN A 39 5.58 8.70 -12.83
CA ASN A 39 6.53 9.60 -13.48
C ASN A 39 6.92 9.11 -14.89
N ALA A 40 7.05 7.79 -15.07
CA ALA A 40 7.34 7.20 -16.38
C ALA A 40 6.18 7.38 -17.38
N LEU A 41 4.93 7.37 -16.90
CA LEU A 41 3.74 7.54 -17.72
C LEU A 41 3.35 9.01 -17.91
N TYR A 42 3.52 9.84 -16.89
CA TYR A 42 3.04 11.21 -16.80
C TYR A 42 4.09 12.09 -16.09
N PRO A 43 5.21 12.43 -16.75
CA PRO A 43 6.32 13.17 -16.12
C PRO A 43 5.93 14.57 -15.65
N GLU A 44 4.94 15.20 -16.31
CA GLU A 44 4.43 16.53 -15.99
C GLU A 44 3.35 16.51 -14.88
N MET A 45 3.11 15.37 -14.24
CA MET A 45 2.08 15.23 -13.22
C MET A 45 2.50 15.92 -11.92
N SER A 46 1.59 16.72 -11.35
CA SER A 46 1.86 17.36 -10.06
C SER A 46 1.99 16.34 -8.93
N GLN A 47 2.85 16.63 -7.95
CA GLN A 47 3.06 15.76 -6.78
C GLN A 47 1.74 15.46 -6.05
N LYS A 48 0.86 16.46 -5.93
CA LYS A 48 -0.49 16.30 -5.37
C LYS A 48 -1.31 15.23 -6.13
N MET A 49 -1.28 15.26 -7.46
CA MET A 49 -1.99 14.27 -8.28
C MET A 49 -1.36 12.88 -8.16
N VAL A 50 -0.03 12.79 -8.06
CA VAL A 50 0.69 11.54 -7.79
C VAL A 50 0.23 10.94 -6.47
N HIS A 51 0.24 11.73 -5.39
CA HIS A 51 -0.23 11.29 -4.07
C HIS A 51 -1.69 10.82 -4.11
N MET A 52 -2.58 11.58 -4.76
CA MET A 52 -3.99 11.21 -4.88
C MET A 52 -4.20 9.91 -5.66
N LYS A 53 -3.41 9.65 -6.71
CA LYS A 53 -3.47 8.40 -7.47
C LYS A 53 -2.98 7.20 -6.66
N ILE A 54 -1.91 7.36 -5.88
CA ILE A 54 -1.38 6.31 -5.01
C ILE A 54 -2.32 6.03 -3.84
N LEU A 55 -2.93 7.07 -3.26
CA LEU A 55 -3.93 6.95 -2.20
C LEU A 55 -5.07 6.00 -2.59
N LYS A 56 -5.60 6.16 -3.81
CA LYS A 56 -6.65 5.28 -4.35
C LYS A 56 -6.22 3.82 -4.49
N LYS A 57 -4.92 3.52 -4.51
CA LYS A 57 -4.40 2.14 -4.51
C LYS A 57 -4.35 1.51 -3.12
N CYS A 58 -4.43 2.30 -2.06
CA CYS A 58 -4.60 1.80 -0.68
C CYS A 58 -6.04 1.31 -0.46
N GLY A 59 -7.02 2.09 -0.90
CA GLY A 59 -8.44 1.75 -0.82
C GLY A 59 -8.99 1.62 0.61
N GLY A 60 -10.33 1.58 0.71
CA GLY A 60 -11.05 1.26 1.94
C GLY A 60 -10.65 2.10 3.16
N GLU A 61 -10.44 1.41 4.29
CA GLU A 61 -10.08 2.04 5.56
C GLU A 61 -8.67 2.63 5.56
N LEU A 62 -7.74 2.05 4.79
CA LEU A 62 -6.36 2.53 4.71
C LEU A 62 -6.30 3.87 3.97
N GLU A 63 -7.04 4.00 2.86
CA GLU A 63 -7.22 5.29 2.18
C GLU A 63 -7.81 6.34 3.12
N HIS A 64 -8.87 6.00 3.87
CA HIS A 64 -9.49 6.94 4.79
C HIS A 64 -8.52 7.36 5.92
N ALA A 65 -7.82 6.40 6.52
CA ALA A 65 -6.88 6.65 7.61
C ALA A 65 -5.69 7.52 7.18
N LEU A 66 -5.21 7.33 5.95
CA LEU A 66 -4.10 8.10 5.38
C LEU A 66 -4.54 9.52 5.02
N ARG A 67 -5.71 9.66 4.40
CA ARG A 67 -6.29 10.99 4.09
C ARG A 67 -6.52 11.83 5.33
N SER A 68 -6.93 11.22 6.44
CA SER A 68 -7.13 11.94 7.71
C SER A 68 -5.82 12.39 8.38
N ARG A 69 -4.67 11.81 8.01
CA ARG A 69 -3.35 12.18 8.57
C ARG A 69 -2.57 13.15 7.68
N CYS A 70 -2.77 13.11 6.37
CA CYS A 70 -2.09 13.97 5.41
C CYS A 70 -2.99 15.14 4.96
N ILE A 71 -2.91 16.27 5.67
CA ILE A 71 -3.60 17.51 5.28
C ILE A 71 -2.74 18.24 4.25
N GLU A 72 -3.33 18.67 3.13
CA GLU A 72 -2.59 19.36 2.07
C GLU A 72 -2.20 20.80 2.49
N PRO A 73 -1.01 21.29 2.10
CA PRO A 73 0.03 20.60 1.33
C PRO A 73 0.81 19.60 2.20
N CYS A 74 0.99 18.38 1.68
CA CYS A 74 1.72 17.30 2.34
C CYS A 74 2.89 16.85 1.45
N SER A 75 4.07 16.71 2.04
CA SER A 75 5.25 16.19 1.34
C SER A 75 5.16 14.68 1.13
N THR A 76 5.94 14.17 0.17
CA THR A 76 6.04 12.71 -0.05
C THR A 76 6.52 11.98 1.20
N GLU A 77 7.45 12.58 1.95
CA GLU A 77 7.99 12.01 3.19
C GLU A 77 6.91 11.90 4.27
N GLU A 78 6.12 12.97 4.47
CA GLU A 78 4.99 12.94 5.40
C GLU A 78 3.96 11.87 5.01
N TYR A 79 3.72 11.68 3.71
CA TYR A 79 2.82 10.65 3.21
C TYR A 79 3.30 9.23 3.54
N ILE A 80 4.59 8.98 3.32
CA ILE A 80 5.21 7.68 3.61
C ILE A 80 5.23 7.44 5.11
N ASN A 81 5.66 8.42 5.91
CA ASN A 81 5.70 8.32 7.36
C ASN A 81 4.31 8.04 7.94
N ALA A 82 3.26 8.71 7.42
CA ALA A 82 1.89 8.45 7.83
C ALA A 82 1.42 7.04 7.45
N LEU A 83 1.75 6.58 6.25
CA LEU A 83 1.44 5.22 5.81
C LEU A 83 2.15 4.16 6.68
N GLU A 84 3.43 4.37 6.99
CA GLU A 84 4.19 3.53 7.91
C GLU A 84 3.57 3.52 9.31
N ASP A 85 3.23 4.69 9.86
CA ASP A 85 2.60 4.82 11.17
C ASP A 85 1.27 4.05 11.24
N ILE A 86 0.42 4.18 10.21
CA ILE A 86 -0.86 3.47 10.13
C ILE A 86 -0.66 1.96 10.11
N VAL A 87 0.15 1.46 9.16
CA VAL A 87 0.36 0.01 8.98
C VAL A 87 1.00 -0.60 10.23
N THR A 88 1.96 0.10 10.84
CA THR A 88 2.71 -0.43 12.00
C THR A 88 1.91 -0.37 13.30
N ARG A 89 1.13 0.70 13.53
CA ARG A 89 0.46 0.93 14.84
C ARG A 89 -0.99 0.50 14.89
N THR A 90 -1.71 0.58 13.79
CA THR A 90 -3.17 0.38 13.81
C THR A 90 -3.61 -0.95 13.22
N LYS A 91 -2.73 -1.67 12.50
CA LYS A 91 -3.06 -2.89 11.74
C LYS A 91 -4.26 -2.70 10.79
N ILE A 92 -4.59 -1.47 10.43
CA ILE A 92 -5.67 -1.17 9.49
C ILE A 92 -5.27 -1.74 8.12
N GLY A 93 -6.19 -2.47 7.50
CA GLY A 93 -5.97 -3.18 6.24
C GLY A 93 -5.28 -4.55 6.37
N ILE A 94 -4.82 -4.95 7.57
CA ILE A 94 -4.30 -6.30 7.82
C ILE A 94 -5.45 -7.28 7.97
N THR A 95 -5.43 -8.38 7.22
CA THR A 95 -6.45 -9.42 7.35
C THR A 95 -6.10 -10.32 8.54
N TRP A 96 -6.90 -10.29 9.62
CA TRP A 96 -6.68 -11.05 10.87
C TRP A 96 -6.44 -12.57 10.69
N LYS A 97 -6.74 -13.14 9.52
CA LYS A 97 -6.53 -14.57 9.21
C LYS A 97 -5.07 -15.03 9.30
N THR A 98 -4.08 -14.15 9.20
CA THR A 98 -2.66 -14.54 9.19
C THR A 98 -2.06 -14.63 10.61
N LEU A 99 -2.69 -14.03 11.62
CA LEU A 99 -2.17 -14.01 12.99
C LEU A 99 -2.43 -15.31 13.79
N ASP A 100 -3.37 -16.15 13.33
CA ASP A 100 -3.85 -17.33 14.08
C ASP A 100 -3.26 -18.69 13.65
N MET A 101 -2.24 -18.76 12.78
CA MET A 101 -1.70 -20.05 12.29
C MET A 101 -0.27 -20.38 12.70
N LYS A 102 0.25 -19.80 13.80
CA LYS A 102 1.57 -20.20 14.35
C LYS A 102 1.62 -20.48 15.86
N GLY A 103 0.49 -20.46 16.56
CA GLY A 103 0.45 -20.79 17.98
C GLY A 103 -0.67 -21.76 18.30
N SER A 104 -0.32 -22.90 18.91
CA SER A 104 -1.22 -23.85 19.59
C SER A 104 -1.72 -25.03 18.78
N ASN A 105 -0.81 -25.97 18.48
CA ASN A 105 -1.18 -27.39 18.46
C ASN A 105 -0.38 -28.13 19.54
N LYS A 106 -0.70 -27.87 20.81
CA LYS A 106 -0.38 -28.79 21.91
C LYS A 106 -1.69 -29.43 22.35
N PRO A 107 -1.87 -30.75 22.21
CA PRO A 107 -3.06 -31.42 22.70
C PRO A 107 -3.14 -31.27 24.21
N PHE A 108 -4.29 -30.80 24.69
CA PHE A 108 -4.62 -30.68 26.09
C PHE A 108 -4.81 -32.09 26.66
N ILE A 109 -3.77 -32.68 27.25
CA ILE A 109 -3.89 -33.94 28.00
C ILE A 109 -4.70 -33.64 29.26
N LYS A 110 -5.96 -34.09 29.30
CA LYS A 110 -6.77 -34.11 30.51
C LYS A 110 -6.07 -35.05 31.51
N LYS A 111 -5.72 -34.54 32.69
CA LYS A 111 -5.32 -35.36 33.82
C LYS A 111 -6.59 -35.91 34.47
N ASP A 112 -6.80 -37.21 34.35
CA ASP A 112 -7.80 -37.91 35.17
C ASP A 112 -7.30 -38.02 36.61
N LYS A 113 -8.25 -37.90 37.53
CA LYS A 113 -8.11 -37.90 39.00
C LYS A 113 -8.02 -39.32 39.55
#